data_AF-A0A950X7P2-F1
#
_entry.id   AF-A0A950X7P2-F1
#
_cell.length_a   1.000
_cell.length_b   1.000
_cell.length_c   1.000
_cell.angle_alpha   90.00
_cell.angle_beta   90.00
_cell.angle_gamma   90.00
#
_symmetry.space_group_name_H-M   'P 1'
#
loop_
_entity.id
_entity.type
_entity.pdbx_description
1 polymer ?
#
loop_
_entity_poly.entity_id
_entity_poly.type
_entity_poly.pdbx_seq_one_letter_code
_entity_poly.pdbx_strand_id
1 'polypeptide(L)'
;MYERKIGVLTSGGDCPGLNAVLRGVVKAAEKLNWQVIGFRDGFEGLLQPPQYTTLDHVSTAGIMQLGGTILGTTNKGHFVAKVGSGEKTAVPKDVVENARATLAKLEVEGLIVVGGDGSLTTALQLYEQGFAVIGVPKTIDNDLEATSMTFGFYSAVSCVTDALDRLHSTAASHKRAMVLEVMGRHAGWIALHGGISGGADIILLPEIPFEWGKVAEVIRRRDAEGYQSTMIVVAEGARPEDGNQQYQAIEGAEHRFRGIGDVVAREI
;
A
#
# COMPACT_ATOMS: atom_id res chain seq x y z
N MET A 1 -29.63 7.66 -22.29
CA MET A 1 -28.71 8.63 -21.67
C MET A 1 -28.49 8.21 -20.23
N TYR A 2 -27.29 8.44 -19.70
CA TYR A 2 -26.99 8.19 -18.29
C TYR A 2 -27.68 9.24 -17.40
N GLU A 3 -28.09 8.83 -16.19
CA GLU A 3 -28.74 9.74 -15.24
C GLU A 3 -27.74 10.66 -14.54
N ARG A 4 -26.55 10.16 -14.24
CA ARG A 4 -25.48 10.88 -13.52
C ARG A 4 -24.09 10.43 -13.96
N LYS A 5 -23.07 11.22 -13.64
CA LYS A 5 -21.66 10.85 -13.84
C LYS A 5 -20.87 10.95 -12.54
N ILE A 6 -20.08 9.92 -12.27
CA ILE A 6 -19.14 9.88 -11.15
C ILE A 6 -17.71 9.69 -11.64
N GLY A 7 -16.77 10.28 -10.91
CA GLY A 7 -15.34 10.14 -11.11
C GLY A 7 -14.76 9.06 -10.21
N VAL A 8 -13.71 8.38 -10.65
CA VAL A 8 -12.90 7.50 -9.81
C VAL A 8 -11.42 7.69 -10.13
N LEU A 9 -10.57 7.65 -9.10
CA LEU A 9 -9.12 7.67 -9.25
C LEU A 9 -8.44 6.75 -8.25
N THR A 10 -7.25 6.28 -8.61
CA THR A 10 -6.36 5.49 -7.75
C THR A 10 -5.08 6.28 -7.50
N SER A 11 -4.67 6.41 -6.24
CA SER A 11 -3.55 7.24 -5.81
C SER A 11 -2.72 6.55 -4.73
N GLY A 12 -1.41 6.86 -4.68
CA GLY A 12 -0.47 6.23 -3.76
C GLY A 12 0.17 4.96 -4.32
N GLY A 13 0.89 4.23 -3.46
CA GLY A 13 1.54 2.96 -3.81
C GLY A 13 0.54 1.90 -4.27
N ASP A 14 0.96 1.08 -5.24
CA ASP A 14 0.17 -0.04 -5.74
C ASP A 14 -0.14 -1.07 -4.64
N CYS A 15 -1.29 -1.73 -4.75
CA CYS A 15 -1.61 -2.90 -3.94
C CYS A 15 -2.56 -3.86 -4.68
N PRO A 16 -2.58 -5.15 -4.30
CA PRO A 16 -3.56 -6.08 -4.84
C PRO A 16 -4.99 -5.58 -4.60
N GLY A 17 -5.83 -5.68 -5.62
CA GLY A 17 -7.26 -5.36 -5.52
C GLY A 17 -7.69 -3.99 -6.04
N LEU A 18 -6.78 -3.10 -6.46
CA LEU A 18 -7.15 -1.80 -7.05
C LEU A 18 -8.09 -1.95 -8.25
N ASN A 19 -7.76 -2.83 -9.19
CA ASN A 19 -8.62 -3.12 -10.34
C ASN A 19 -9.97 -3.76 -9.94
N ALA A 20 -10.02 -4.49 -8.82
CA ALA A 20 -11.26 -5.04 -8.29
C ALA A 20 -12.18 -3.94 -7.72
N VAL A 21 -11.60 -2.92 -7.07
CA VAL A 21 -12.35 -1.72 -6.64
C VAL A 21 -12.92 -0.98 -7.85
N LEU A 22 -12.11 -0.73 -8.88
CA LEU A 22 -12.58 -0.07 -10.12
C LEU A 22 -13.73 -0.84 -10.77
N ARG A 23 -13.61 -2.17 -10.91
CA ARG A 23 -14.69 -3.02 -11.42
C ARG A 23 -15.93 -2.98 -10.53
N GLY A 24 -15.77 -2.91 -9.21
CA GLY A 24 -16.86 -2.77 -8.24
C GLY A 24 -17.63 -1.48 -8.42
N VAL A 25 -16.91 -0.35 -8.56
CA VAL A 25 -17.51 0.97 -8.85
C VAL A 25 -18.32 0.93 -10.14
N VAL A 26 -17.76 0.41 -11.23
CA VAL A 26 -18.46 0.28 -12.52
C VAL A 26 -19.72 -0.56 -12.38
N LYS A 27 -19.64 -1.74 -11.77
CA LYS A 27 -20.82 -2.61 -11.57
C LYS A 27 -21.90 -1.96 -10.72
N ALA A 28 -21.55 -1.14 -9.74
CA ALA A 28 -22.52 -0.41 -8.93
C ALA A 28 -23.17 0.73 -9.73
N ALA A 29 -22.38 1.51 -10.46
CA ALA A 29 -22.84 2.61 -11.30
C ALA A 29 -23.79 2.13 -12.41
N GLU A 30 -23.48 1.00 -13.07
CA GLU A 30 -24.32 0.43 -14.13
C GLU A 30 -25.74 0.08 -13.63
N LYS A 31 -25.88 -0.42 -12.39
CA LYS A 31 -27.19 -0.72 -11.80
C LYS A 31 -28.04 0.53 -11.55
N LEU A 32 -27.39 1.70 -11.45
CA LEU A 32 -28.02 2.99 -11.24
C LEU A 32 -28.13 3.80 -12.53
N ASN A 33 -27.75 3.24 -13.68
CA ASN A 33 -27.66 3.96 -14.96
C ASN A 33 -26.75 5.20 -14.89
N TRP A 34 -25.63 5.10 -14.16
CA TRP A 34 -24.61 6.15 -14.04
C TRP A 34 -23.39 5.83 -14.90
N GLN A 35 -22.71 6.87 -15.39
CA GLN A 35 -21.45 6.73 -16.12
C GLN A 35 -20.25 6.94 -15.18
N VAL A 36 -19.20 6.15 -15.38
CA VAL A 36 -17.97 6.24 -14.59
C VAL A 36 -16.85 6.83 -15.44
N ILE A 37 -16.21 7.87 -14.91
CA ILE A 37 -15.02 8.50 -15.48
C ILE A 37 -13.81 8.14 -14.61
N GLY A 38 -12.86 7.40 -15.17
CA GLY A 38 -11.60 7.06 -14.50
C GLY A 38 -10.53 8.11 -14.81
N PHE A 39 -10.05 8.84 -13.80
CA PHE A 39 -8.94 9.80 -13.95
C PHE A 39 -7.59 9.09 -13.87
N ARG A 40 -6.67 9.47 -14.75
CA ARG A 40 -5.35 8.84 -14.83
C ARG A 40 -4.37 9.43 -13.82
N ASP A 41 -3.47 8.58 -13.35
CA ASP A 41 -2.36 8.96 -12.47
C ASP A 41 -2.81 9.72 -11.22
N GLY A 42 -3.89 9.25 -10.60
CA GLY A 42 -4.46 9.81 -9.39
C GLY A 42 -5.11 11.17 -9.60
N PHE A 43 -4.81 12.13 -8.72
CA PHE A 43 -5.38 13.47 -8.79
C PHE A 43 -4.83 14.30 -9.95
N GLU A 44 -3.66 13.96 -10.51
CA GLU A 44 -3.08 14.68 -11.64
C GLU A 44 -3.97 14.63 -12.89
N GLY A 45 -4.76 13.56 -13.06
CA GLY A 45 -5.74 13.47 -14.14
C GLY A 45 -6.85 14.52 -14.09
N LEU A 46 -7.02 15.22 -12.95
CA LEU A 46 -7.95 16.34 -12.80
C LEU A 46 -7.39 17.68 -13.29
N LEU A 47 -6.07 17.80 -13.45
CA LEU A 47 -5.43 19.03 -13.94
C LEU A 47 -5.79 19.31 -15.39
N GLN A 48 -5.62 20.55 -15.84
CA GLN A 48 -5.86 20.90 -17.24
C GLN A 48 -4.59 20.71 -18.08
N PRO A 49 -4.66 20.04 -19.25
CA PRO A 49 -5.83 19.34 -19.80
C PRO A 49 -6.12 18.01 -19.06
N PRO A 50 -7.41 17.68 -18.82
CA PRO A 50 -7.76 16.52 -18.01
C PRO A 50 -7.43 15.21 -18.71
N GLN A 51 -6.86 14.27 -17.94
CA GLN A 51 -6.51 12.94 -18.42
C GLN A 51 -7.44 11.92 -17.78
N TYR A 52 -8.34 11.35 -18.59
CA TYR A 52 -9.34 10.41 -18.12
C TYR A 52 -9.72 9.40 -19.21
N THR A 53 -10.39 8.34 -18.79
CA THR A 53 -11.04 7.36 -19.65
C THR A 53 -12.44 7.06 -19.12
N THR A 54 -13.39 6.76 -20.01
CA THR A 54 -14.67 6.19 -19.57
C THR A 54 -14.43 4.76 -19.11
N LEU A 55 -15.06 4.36 -18.01
CA LEU A 55 -15.05 3.01 -17.50
C LEU A 55 -16.44 2.39 -17.62
N ASP A 56 -16.52 1.22 -18.25
CA ASP A 56 -17.76 0.46 -18.46
C ASP A 56 -17.52 -1.05 -18.32
N HIS A 57 -18.57 -1.85 -18.51
CA HIS A 57 -18.49 -3.30 -18.48
C HIS A 57 -17.39 -3.87 -19.37
N VAL A 58 -17.17 -3.29 -20.55
CA VAL A 58 -16.23 -3.79 -21.56
C VAL A 58 -14.81 -3.40 -21.16
N SER A 59 -14.58 -2.13 -20.83
CA SER A 59 -13.26 -1.61 -20.48
C SER A 59 -12.72 -2.17 -19.16
N THR A 60 -13.60 -2.67 -18.28
CA THR A 60 -13.22 -3.29 -17.00
C THR A 60 -13.38 -4.82 -17.01
N ALA A 61 -13.61 -5.44 -18.16
CA ALA A 61 -13.63 -6.90 -18.25
C ALA A 61 -12.21 -7.47 -18.05
N GLY A 62 -12.07 -8.51 -17.21
CA GLY A 62 -10.80 -9.21 -17.02
C GLY A 62 -9.69 -8.43 -16.29
N ILE A 63 -9.97 -7.24 -15.75
CA ILE A 63 -8.95 -6.45 -15.05
C ILE A 63 -8.68 -6.93 -13.62
N MET A 64 -9.58 -7.71 -13.04
CA MET A 64 -9.48 -8.16 -11.64
C MET A 64 -8.28 -9.06 -11.39
N GLN A 65 -7.81 -9.77 -12.42
CA GLN A 65 -6.63 -10.63 -12.36
C GLN A 65 -5.31 -9.86 -12.53
N LEU A 66 -5.37 -8.59 -12.93
CA LEU A 66 -4.19 -7.76 -13.16
C LEU A 66 -3.74 -7.12 -11.85
N GLY A 67 -2.44 -7.19 -11.58
CA GLY A 67 -1.78 -6.30 -10.60
C GLY A 67 -1.83 -4.85 -11.06
N GLY A 68 -1.46 -3.91 -10.19
CA GLY A 68 -1.53 -2.50 -10.55
C GLY A 68 -2.96 -1.96 -10.60
N THR A 69 -3.05 -0.83 -11.28
CA THR A 69 -4.30 -0.13 -11.61
C THR A 69 -4.29 0.23 -13.08
N ILE A 70 -5.38 -0.06 -13.80
CA ILE A 70 -5.53 0.34 -15.22
C ILE A 70 -5.54 1.87 -15.43
N LEU A 71 -5.71 2.65 -14.36
CA LEU A 71 -5.68 4.11 -14.41
C LEU A 71 -4.29 4.71 -14.19
N GLY A 72 -3.29 3.90 -13.81
CA GLY A 72 -2.02 4.43 -13.29
C GLY A 72 -2.19 5.04 -11.89
N THR A 73 -1.08 5.43 -11.27
CA THR A 73 -1.06 6.07 -9.94
C THR A 73 0.21 6.91 -9.81
N THR A 74 0.16 7.94 -8.95
CA THR A 74 1.32 8.75 -8.62
C THR A 74 1.43 8.98 -7.11
N ASN A 75 2.68 9.09 -6.65
CA ASN A 75 3.06 9.48 -5.28
C ASN A 75 3.69 10.89 -5.24
N LYS A 76 3.74 11.59 -6.40
CA LYS A 76 4.30 12.93 -6.56
C LYS A 76 3.35 13.76 -7.43
N GLY A 77 3.21 15.04 -7.13
CA GLY A 77 2.30 15.89 -7.91
C GLY A 77 1.88 17.17 -7.19
N HIS A 78 1.00 17.90 -7.86
CA HIS A 78 0.44 19.18 -7.43
C HIS A 78 -0.59 19.04 -6.30
N PHE A 79 -1.13 17.83 -6.13
CA PHE A 79 -2.11 17.49 -5.10
C PHE A 79 -1.50 16.86 -3.85
N VAL A 80 -0.16 16.81 -3.74
CA VAL A 80 0.50 16.16 -2.61
C VAL A 80 0.46 17.08 -1.40
N ALA A 81 -0.45 16.78 -0.46
CA ALA A 81 -0.30 17.16 0.93
C ALA A 81 0.77 16.24 1.53
N LYS A 82 2.01 16.71 1.68
CA LYS A 82 3.03 15.94 2.38
C LYS A 82 2.63 15.79 3.85
N VAL A 83 2.47 14.56 4.32
CA VAL A 83 2.35 14.25 5.74
C VAL A 83 3.74 13.86 6.23
N GLY A 84 4.61 14.86 6.37
CA GLY A 84 5.97 14.69 6.87
C GLY A 84 6.48 16.01 7.43
N SER A 85 6.99 15.99 8.66
CA SER A 85 7.38 17.17 9.48
C SER A 85 6.27 18.21 9.75
N GLY A 86 5.10 17.76 10.20
CA GLY A 86 4.17 18.62 10.96
C GLY A 86 3.41 19.73 10.20
N GLU A 87 3.76 20.02 8.94
CA GLU A 87 3.06 21.02 8.13
C GLU A 87 2.15 20.35 7.11
N LYS A 88 0.84 20.35 7.39
CA LYS A 88 -0.19 20.06 6.38
C LYS A 88 -0.08 21.12 5.28
N THR A 89 0.61 20.81 4.17
CA THR A 89 0.55 21.70 3.01
C THR A 89 -0.84 21.57 2.41
N ALA A 90 -1.60 22.68 2.44
CA ALA A 90 -2.90 22.74 1.80
C ALA A 90 -2.74 22.60 0.27
N VAL A 91 -3.68 21.92 -0.39
CA VAL A 91 -3.72 21.90 -1.86
C VAL A 91 -3.83 23.35 -2.36
N PRO A 92 -2.98 23.79 -3.30
CA PRO A 92 -3.03 25.15 -3.83
C PRO A 92 -4.41 25.50 -4.41
N LYS A 93 -4.87 26.74 -4.18
CA LYS A 93 -6.22 27.17 -4.60
C LYS A 93 -6.45 27.05 -6.10
N ASP A 94 -5.43 27.38 -6.89
CA ASP A 94 -5.43 27.25 -8.35
C ASP A 94 -5.61 25.79 -8.79
N VAL A 95 -4.95 24.85 -8.10
CA VAL A 95 -5.08 23.40 -8.33
C VAL A 95 -6.49 22.91 -8.00
N VAL A 96 -7.08 23.38 -6.89
CA VAL A 96 -8.48 23.08 -6.52
C VAL A 96 -9.46 23.60 -7.57
N GLU A 97 -9.29 24.85 -8.02
CA GLU A 97 -10.17 25.44 -9.04
C GLU A 97 -10.00 24.76 -10.40
N ASN A 98 -8.79 24.30 -10.73
CA ASN A 98 -8.54 23.48 -11.93
C ASN A 98 -9.32 22.16 -11.86
N ALA A 99 -9.25 21.45 -10.74
CA ALA A 99 -10.03 20.24 -10.54
C ALA A 99 -11.54 20.50 -10.62
N ARG A 100 -12.03 21.59 -10.00
CA ARG A 100 -13.44 21.98 -10.05
C ARG A 100 -13.90 22.24 -11.48
N ALA A 101 -13.11 22.98 -12.25
CA ALA A 101 -13.38 23.27 -13.66
C ALA A 101 -13.41 21.98 -14.50
N THR A 102 -12.50 21.05 -14.26
CA THR A 102 -12.50 19.74 -14.92
C THR A 102 -13.75 18.94 -14.60
N LEU A 103 -14.12 18.79 -13.31
CA LEU A 103 -15.30 18.03 -12.92
C LEU A 103 -16.59 18.67 -13.48
N ALA A 104 -16.71 20.00 -13.43
CA ALA A 104 -17.84 20.72 -13.99
C ALA A 104 -17.94 20.53 -15.51
N LYS A 105 -16.82 20.63 -16.25
CA LYS A 105 -16.77 20.42 -17.70
C LYS A 105 -17.17 19.00 -18.09
N LEU A 106 -16.82 18.01 -17.27
CA LEU A 106 -17.18 16.60 -17.51
C LEU A 106 -18.54 16.22 -16.93
N GLU A 107 -19.22 17.14 -16.24
CA GLU A 107 -20.48 16.95 -15.51
C GLU A 107 -20.38 15.84 -14.45
N VAL A 108 -19.21 15.70 -13.83
CA VAL A 108 -18.98 14.73 -12.74
C VAL A 108 -19.49 15.30 -11.43
N GLU A 109 -20.46 14.62 -10.83
CA GLU A 109 -21.16 15.07 -9.62
C GLU A 109 -20.47 14.62 -8.32
N GLY A 110 -19.62 13.59 -8.37
CA GLY A 110 -18.90 13.08 -7.21
C GLY A 110 -17.66 12.29 -7.57
N LEU A 111 -16.69 12.24 -6.66
CA LEU A 111 -15.38 11.65 -6.86
C LEU A 111 -15.11 10.52 -5.85
N ILE A 112 -14.81 9.33 -6.36
CA ILE A 112 -14.35 8.18 -5.57
C ILE A 112 -12.83 8.18 -5.58
N VAL A 113 -12.22 8.34 -4.41
CA VAL A 113 -10.76 8.36 -4.23
C VAL A 113 -10.32 7.04 -3.60
N VAL A 114 -9.59 6.23 -4.35
CA VAL A 114 -8.98 4.99 -3.85
C VAL A 114 -7.52 5.26 -3.51
N GLY A 115 -7.14 5.19 -2.23
CA GLY A 115 -5.78 5.53 -1.83
C GLY A 115 -5.50 5.38 -0.34
N GLY A 116 -4.24 5.55 0.05
CA GLY A 116 -3.80 5.50 1.45
C GLY A 116 -3.93 6.86 2.13
N ASP A 117 -3.29 7.02 3.30
CA ASP A 117 -3.40 8.21 4.15
C ASP A 117 -3.16 9.54 3.44
N GLY A 118 -2.09 9.64 2.63
CA GLY A 118 -1.80 10.86 1.87
C GLY A 118 -2.90 11.21 0.89
N SER A 119 -3.39 10.21 0.14
CA SER A 119 -4.45 10.38 -0.85
C SER A 119 -5.79 10.72 -0.20
N LEU A 120 -6.12 10.10 0.93
CA LEU A 120 -7.35 10.39 1.68
C LEU A 120 -7.28 11.71 2.44
N THR A 121 -6.08 12.16 2.83
CA THR A 121 -5.86 13.51 3.35
C THR A 121 -6.15 14.55 2.28
N THR A 122 -5.69 14.35 1.05
CA THR A 122 -6.04 15.21 -0.10
C THR A 122 -7.54 15.14 -0.40
N ALA A 123 -8.15 13.96 -0.34
CA ALA A 123 -9.59 13.78 -0.53
C ALA A 123 -10.42 14.56 0.49
N LEU A 124 -9.99 14.55 1.77
CA LEU A 124 -10.62 15.32 2.85
C LEU A 124 -10.51 16.84 2.58
N GLN A 125 -9.35 17.32 2.16
CA GLN A 125 -9.19 18.74 1.81
C GLN A 125 -10.13 19.14 0.66
N LEU A 126 -10.27 18.32 -0.37
CA LEU A 126 -11.24 18.60 -1.45
C LEU A 126 -12.69 18.59 -0.93
N TYR A 127 -13.04 17.65 -0.05
CA TYR A 127 -14.34 17.63 0.60
C TYR A 127 -14.62 18.93 1.38
N GLU A 128 -13.65 19.42 2.16
CA GLU A 128 -13.74 20.70 2.89
C GLU A 128 -13.89 21.91 1.95
N GLN A 129 -13.42 21.81 0.70
CA GLN A 129 -13.63 22.79 -0.37
C GLN A 129 -14.97 22.59 -1.13
N GLY A 130 -15.86 21.74 -0.63
CA GLY A 130 -17.22 21.54 -1.16
C GLY A 130 -17.34 20.52 -2.31
N PHE A 131 -16.33 19.67 -2.53
CA PHE A 131 -16.44 18.56 -3.48
C PHE A 131 -17.23 17.41 -2.84
N ALA A 132 -18.08 16.74 -3.61
CA ALA A 132 -18.67 15.47 -3.18
C ALA A 132 -17.63 14.35 -3.36
N VAL A 133 -17.11 13.82 -2.25
CA VAL A 133 -16.01 12.86 -2.26
C VAL A 133 -16.35 11.64 -1.42
N ILE A 134 -16.00 10.45 -1.92
CA ILE A 134 -16.02 9.19 -1.18
C ILE A 134 -14.62 8.60 -1.18
N GLY A 135 -14.08 8.32 0.01
CA GLY A 135 -12.79 7.65 0.17
C GLY A 135 -12.93 6.13 0.21
N VAL A 136 -12.07 5.41 -0.51
CA VAL A 136 -11.88 3.96 -0.41
C VAL A 136 -10.47 3.71 0.12
N PRO A 137 -10.32 3.39 1.41
CA PRO A 137 -9.01 3.31 2.04
C PRO A 137 -8.21 2.10 1.55
N LYS A 138 -6.97 2.37 1.15
CA LYS A 138 -6.04 1.43 0.53
C LYS A 138 -4.75 1.36 1.33
N THR A 139 -4.60 0.31 2.12
CA THR A 139 -3.35 -0.05 2.82
C THR A 139 -3.23 -1.58 2.83
N ILE A 140 -2.04 -2.11 2.51
CA ILE A 140 -1.77 -3.54 2.70
C ILE A 140 -1.33 -3.84 4.13
N ASP A 141 -0.93 -2.83 4.90
CA ASP A 141 -0.40 -3.00 6.26
C ASP A 141 -1.53 -3.29 7.26
N ASN A 142 -2.80 -3.17 6.85
CA ASN A 142 -3.99 -3.42 7.67
C ASN A 142 -4.01 -2.59 8.98
N ASP A 143 -3.50 -1.38 8.90
CA ASP A 143 -3.27 -0.43 9.99
C ASP A 143 -4.32 0.68 10.05
N LEU A 144 -5.47 0.47 9.41
CA LEU A 144 -6.58 1.42 9.40
C LEU A 144 -7.52 1.19 10.58
N GLU A 145 -7.77 2.24 11.36
CA GLU A 145 -8.78 2.23 12.41
C GLU A 145 -10.20 2.03 11.87
N ALA A 146 -11.13 1.63 12.74
CA ALA A 146 -12.55 1.45 12.43
C ALA A 146 -12.89 0.38 11.36
N THR A 147 -11.92 -0.40 10.91
CA THR A 147 -12.13 -1.64 10.15
C THR A 147 -11.28 -2.77 10.72
N SER A 148 -11.77 -4.01 10.64
CA SER A 148 -10.94 -5.19 10.93
C SER A 148 -10.00 -5.55 9.79
N MET A 149 -10.30 -5.08 8.56
CA MET A 149 -9.61 -5.51 7.36
C MET A 149 -9.59 -4.46 6.25
N THR A 150 -8.46 -4.35 5.57
CA THR A 150 -8.31 -3.60 4.31
C THR A 150 -8.05 -4.55 3.14
N PHE A 151 -8.47 -4.14 1.94
CA PHE A 151 -8.24 -4.96 0.75
C PHE A 151 -6.75 -5.01 0.41
N GLY A 152 -6.31 -6.13 -0.14
CA GLY A 152 -4.90 -6.37 -0.46
C GLY A 152 -4.09 -6.98 0.68
N PHE A 153 -4.51 -6.85 1.94
CA PHE A 153 -3.80 -7.43 3.11
C PHE A 153 -3.59 -8.95 2.99
N TYR A 154 -4.65 -9.74 2.80
CA TYR A 154 -4.50 -11.20 2.68
C TYR A 154 -3.73 -11.65 1.44
N SER A 155 -3.78 -10.87 0.36
CA SER A 155 -2.94 -11.15 -0.81
C SER A 155 -1.46 -10.92 -0.48
N ALA A 156 -1.13 -9.90 0.32
CA ALA A 156 0.22 -9.69 0.83
C ALA A 156 0.66 -10.83 1.77
N VAL A 157 -0.19 -11.24 2.71
CA VAL A 157 0.08 -12.39 3.60
C VAL A 157 0.34 -13.67 2.79
N SER A 158 -0.51 -13.97 1.81
CA SER A 158 -0.33 -15.14 0.94
C SER A 158 0.98 -15.11 0.15
N CYS A 159 1.45 -13.92 -0.25
CA CYS A 159 2.73 -13.74 -0.91
C CYS A 159 3.90 -14.07 0.02
N VAL A 160 3.83 -13.62 1.29
CA VAL A 160 4.83 -13.96 2.31
C VAL A 160 4.86 -15.46 2.57
N THR A 161 3.70 -16.10 2.70
CA THR A 161 3.61 -17.57 2.88
C THR A 161 4.26 -18.31 1.71
N ASP A 162 3.91 -17.99 0.46
CA ASP A 162 4.50 -18.63 -0.73
C ASP A 162 6.03 -18.38 -0.82
N ALA A 163 6.50 -17.19 -0.43
CA ALA A 163 7.92 -16.89 -0.38
C ALA A 163 8.64 -17.78 0.67
N LEU A 164 8.09 -17.92 1.87
CA LEU A 164 8.67 -18.78 2.91
C LEU A 164 8.68 -20.24 2.51
N ASP A 165 7.59 -20.76 1.93
CA ASP A 165 7.51 -22.15 1.44
C ASP A 165 8.64 -22.47 0.45
N ARG A 166 8.95 -21.52 -0.44
CA ARG A 166 10.06 -21.66 -1.41
C ARG A 166 11.42 -21.59 -0.72
N LEU A 167 11.59 -20.70 0.25
CA LEU A 167 12.86 -20.51 0.98
C LEU A 167 13.21 -21.71 1.88
N HIS A 168 12.23 -22.32 2.54
CA HIS A 168 12.43 -23.45 3.47
C HIS A 168 13.26 -24.57 2.86
N SER A 169 12.90 -25.01 1.65
CA SER A 169 13.60 -26.10 0.95
C SER A 169 15.08 -25.78 0.68
N THR A 170 15.38 -24.53 0.32
CA THR A 170 16.73 -24.08 0.02
C THR A 170 17.56 -23.92 1.30
N ALA A 171 16.95 -23.36 2.35
CA ALA A 171 17.60 -23.14 3.62
C ALA A 171 18.02 -24.44 4.30
N ALA A 172 17.12 -25.44 4.34
CA ALA A 172 17.39 -26.74 4.93
C ALA A 172 18.49 -27.49 4.18
N SER A 173 18.53 -27.38 2.85
CA SER A 173 19.53 -28.04 2.01
C SER A 173 20.95 -27.49 2.22
N HIS A 174 21.07 -26.19 2.51
CA HIS A 174 22.37 -25.53 2.68
C HIS A 174 22.76 -25.27 4.14
N LYS A 175 21.92 -25.69 5.09
CA LYS A 175 22.09 -25.49 6.52
C LYS A 175 22.23 -24.01 6.94
N ARG A 176 21.29 -23.16 6.51
CA ARG A 176 21.40 -21.70 6.67
C ARG A 176 20.21 -21.09 7.41
N ALA A 177 20.49 -19.96 8.06
CA ALA A 177 19.46 -18.98 8.36
C ALA A 177 19.12 -18.19 7.08
N MET A 178 17.84 -17.86 6.89
CA MET A 178 17.41 -16.97 5.81
C MET A 178 16.50 -15.88 6.36
N VAL A 179 16.64 -14.69 5.80
CA VAL A 179 15.89 -13.51 6.18
C VAL A 179 14.97 -13.11 5.04
N LEU A 180 13.68 -12.92 5.34
CA LEU A 180 12.66 -12.41 4.44
C LEU A 180 12.21 -11.04 4.95
N GLU A 181 12.63 -9.98 4.26
CA GLU A 181 12.13 -8.62 4.49
C GLU A 181 10.74 -8.46 3.86
N VAL A 182 9.78 -7.94 4.62
CA VAL A 182 8.39 -7.73 4.18
C VAL A 182 7.92 -6.31 4.48
N MET A 183 6.82 -5.89 3.84
CA MET A 183 6.18 -4.59 4.15
C MET A 183 5.66 -4.58 5.59
N GLY A 184 5.51 -3.38 6.15
CA GLY A 184 5.15 -3.17 7.55
C GLY A 184 5.96 -2.03 8.15
N ARG A 185 5.63 -0.80 7.74
CA ARG A 185 6.37 0.40 8.13
C ARG A 185 6.20 0.75 9.60
N HIS A 186 4.96 0.78 10.04
CA HIS A 186 4.56 1.16 11.39
C HIS A 186 3.83 0.02 12.12
N ALA A 187 3.29 -0.93 11.35
CA ALA A 187 2.57 -2.08 11.86
C ALA A 187 3.15 -3.39 11.29
N GLY A 188 3.24 -4.41 12.13
CA GLY A 188 3.84 -5.70 11.83
C GLY A 188 2.85 -6.76 11.32
N TRP A 189 1.62 -6.39 10.92
CA TRP A 189 0.56 -7.37 10.59
C TRP A 189 0.94 -8.34 9.47
N ILE A 190 1.58 -7.85 8.41
CA ILE A 190 2.04 -8.70 7.31
C ILE A 190 3.12 -9.68 7.80
N ALA A 191 4.12 -9.19 8.53
CA ALA A 191 5.19 -10.00 9.09
C ALA A 191 4.67 -11.06 10.06
N LEU A 192 3.73 -10.68 10.94
CA LEU A 192 3.12 -11.58 11.92
C LEU A 192 2.28 -12.66 11.25
N HIS A 193 1.30 -12.29 10.43
CA HIS A 193 0.41 -13.26 9.80
C HIS A 193 1.13 -14.12 8.77
N GLY A 194 1.97 -13.51 7.92
CA GLY A 194 2.76 -14.21 6.92
C GLY A 194 3.82 -15.12 7.55
N GLY A 195 4.52 -14.64 8.58
CA GLY A 195 5.50 -15.43 9.32
C GLY A 195 4.88 -16.64 10.01
N ILE A 196 3.75 -16.48 10.70
CA ILE A 196 3.04 -17.61 11.30
C ILE A 196 2.57 -18.59 10.21
N SER A 197 1.97 -18.07 9.14
CA SER A 197 1.43 -18.91 8.06
C SER A 197 2.50 -19.69 7.29
N GLY A 198 3.68 -19.11 7.10
CA GLY A 198 4.81 -19.75 6.39
C GLY A 198 5.83 -20.42 7.30
N GLY A 199 5.54 -20.58 8.60
CA GLY A 199 6.42 -21.28 9.54
C GLY A 199 7.77 -20.60 9.77
N ALA A 200 7.76 -19.28 9.96
CA ALA A 200 8.93 -18.53 10.40
C ALA A 200 9.28 -18.89 11.86
N ASP A 201 10.58 -18.97 12.13
CA ASP A 201 11.10 -19.30 13.47
C ASP A 201 11.32 -18.04 14.31
N ILE A 202 11.61 -16.91 13.65
CA ILE A 202 11.77 -15.60 14.25
C ILE A 202 10.97 -14.60 13.42
N ILE A 203 10.16 -13.77 14.09
CA ILE A 203 9.39 -12.70 13.45
C ILE A 203 9.74 -11.38 14.15
N LEU A 204 10.33 -10.45 13.40
CA LEU A 204 10.75 -9.14 13.90
C LEU A 204 9.73 -8.08 13.44
N LEU A 205 9.12 -7.40 14.40
CA LEU A 205 8.00 -6.48 14.19
C LEU A 205 8.41 -5.02 14.48
N PRO A 206 7.79 -4.01 13.85
CA PRO A 206 8.02 -2.60 14.17
C PRO A 206 7.64 -2.23 15.62
N GLU A 207 6.63 -2.90 16.18
CA GLU A 207 6.09 -2.64 17.51
C GLU A 207 7.02 -3.12 18.64
N ILE A 208 7.88 -4.09 18.37
CA ILE A 208 8.75 -4.74 19.37
C ILE A 208 10.20 -4.59 18.91
N PRO A 209 10.95 -3.60 19.46
CA PRO A 209 12.38 -3.53 19.23
C PRO A 209 13.07 -4.83 19.64
N PHE A 210 14.01 -5.31 18.83
CA PHE A 210 14.64 -6.61 19.05
C PHE A 210 16.07 -6.48 19.59
N GLU A 211 16.54 -7.52 20.27
CA GLU A 211 17.92 -7.62 20.76
C GLU A 211 18.68 -8.69 19.96
N TRP A 212 19.86 -8.35 19.44
CA TRP A 212 20.71 -9.28 18.71
C TRP A 212 21.03 -10.55 19.50
N GLY A 213 21.25 -10.40 20.82
CA GLY A 213 21.49 -11.53 21.72
C GLY A 213 20.35 -12.55 21.71
N LYS A 214 19.09 -12.09 21.74
CA LYS A 214 17.90 -12.95 21.70
C LYS A 214 17.72 -13.64 20.35
N VAL A 215 17.96 -12.92 19.24
CA VAL A 215 17.93 -13.50 17.89
C VAL A 215 18.96 -14.62 17.77
N ALA A 216 20.20 -14.34 18.17
CA ALA A 216 21.29 -15.30 18.11
C ALA A 216 21.09 -16.50 19.06
N GLU A 217 20.45 -16.28 20.22
CA GLU A 217 20.06 -17.36 21.14
C GLU A 217 19.08 -18.33 20.48
N VAL A 218 18.04 -17.83 19.82
CA VAL A 218 17.07 -18.69 19.13
C VAL A 218 17.72 -19.49 18.01
N ILE A 219 18.61 -18.87 17.21
CA ILE A 219 19.36 -19.55 16.15
C ILE A 219 20.22 -20.68 16.74
N ARG A 220 21.02 -20.39 17.78
CA ARG A 220 21.88 -21.40 18.43
C ARG A 220 21.07 -22.53 19.08
N ARG A 221 19.95 -22.21 19.72
CA ARG A 221 19.06 -23.22 20.33
C ARG A 221 18.56 -24.21 19.27
N ARG A 222 18.09 -23.69 18.13
CA ARG A 222 17.59 -24.53 17.03
C ARG A 222 18.67 -25.41 16.42
N ASP A 223 19.87 -24.86 16.22
CA ASP A 223 21.01 -25.64 15.73
C ASP A 223 21.37 -26.79 16.71
N ALA A 224 21.38 -26.50 18.02
CA ALA A 224 21.59 -27.51 19.06
C ALA A 224 20.49 -28.58 19.12
N GLU A 225 19.25 -28.23 18.79
CA GLU A 225 18.11 -29.15 18.66
C GLU A 225 18.13 -29.97 17.35
N GLY A 226 19.08 -29.70 16.45
CA GLY A 226 19.28 -30.43 15.21
C GLY A 226 18.49 -29.90 14.01
N TYR A 227 17.83 -28.74 14.14
CA TYR A 227 17.17 -28.10 13.00
C TYR A 227 18.20 -27.64 11.98
N GLN A 228 17.94 -27.94 10.71
CA GLN A 228 18.89 -27.61 9.64
C GLN A 228 18.79 -26.15 9.17
N SER A 229 17.75 -25.40 9.54
CA SER A 229 17.58 -24.02 9.09
C SER A 229 16.82 -23.17 10.11
N THR A 230 16.95 -21.85 9.98
CA THR A 230 16.17 -20.88 10.75
C THR A 230 15.61 -19.81 9.84
N MET A 231 14.27 -19.74 9.73
CA MET A 231 13.57 -18.74 8.93
C MET A 231 13.26 -17.50 9.76
N ILE A 232 13.67 -16.35 9.25
CA ILE A 232 13.50 -15.07 9.92
C ILE A 232 12.67 -14.16 9.01
N VAL A 233 11.54 -13.69 9.50
CA VAL A 233 10.74 -12.66 8.83
C VAL A 233 10.98 -11.33 9.54
N VAL A 234 11.25 -10.28 8.77
CA VAL A 234 11.49 -8.95 9.31
C VAL A 234 10.62 -7.93 8.57
N ALA A 235 9.80 -7.20 9.30
CA ALA A 235 9.09 -6.06 8.73
C ALA A 235 10.07 -4.91 8.44
N GLU A 236 9.87 -4.16 7.36
CA GLU A 236 10.73 -3.03 6.97
C GLU A 236 10.90 -1.98 8.10
N GLY A 237 9.88 -1.85 8.97
CA GLY A 237 9.90 -0.96 10.13
C GLY A 237 10.56 -1.53 11.40
N ALA A 238 10.96 -2.81 11.43
CA ALA A 238 11.60 -3.42 12.58
C ALA A 238 12.94 -2.73 12.91
N ARG A 239 13.29 -2.68 14.20
CA ARG A 239 14.52 -2.02 14.68
C ARG A 239 15.13 -2.74 15.87
N PRO A 240 16.46 -2.78 16.00
CA PRO A 240 17.09 -3.27 17.20
C PRO A 240 16.96 -2.25 18.36
N GLU A 241 17.11 -2.68 19.60
CA GLU A 241 17.07 -1.79 20.78
C GLU A 241 18.20 -0.75 20.80
N ASP A 242 19.38 -1.12 20.29
CA ASP A 242 20.61 -0.33 20.32
C ASP A 242 20.84 0.53 19.06
N GLY A 243 20.03 0.33 18.02
CA GLY A 243 20.17 1.00 16.73
C GLY A 243 19.04 1.95 16.41
N ASN A 244 19.38 3.16 15.99
CA ASN A 244 18.45 3.98 15.21
C ASN A 244 18.16 3.25 13.88
N GLN A 245 16.91 3.27 13.41
CA GLN A 245 16.54 2.76 12.09
C GLN A 245 17.54 3.29 11.06
N GLN A 246 18.31 2.40 10.42
CA GLN A 246 19.22 2.79 9.35
C GLN A 246 18.37 3.16 8.13
N TYR A 247 17.88 4.40 8.11
CA TYR A 247 17.25 4.96 6.93
C TYR A 247 18.33 5.08 5.85
N GLN A 248 18.23 4.31 4.77
CA GLN A 248 18.88 4.71 3.55
C GLN A 248 18.13 5.95 3.02
N ALA A 249 18.60 7.13 3.40
CA ALA A 249 18.11 8.38 2.84
C ALA A 249 18.50 8.44 1.36
N ILE A 250 17.52 8.23 0.48
CA ILE A 250 17.64 8.59 -0.92
C ILE A 250 17.12 10.03 -1.03
N GLU A 251 17.98 10.98 -1.37
CA GLU A 251 17.60 12.39 -1.56
C GLU A 251 16.39 12.51 -2.51
N GLY A 252 15.32 13.19 -2.06
CA GLY A 252 14.15 13.50 -2.89
C GLY A 252 13.01 12.47 -2.91
N ALA A 253 13.04 11.47 -2.03
CA ALA A 253 11.91 10.56 -1.75
C ALA A 253 11.62 10.51 -0.25
N GLU A 254 10.36 10.29 0.15
CA GLU A 254 10.02 9.94 1.53
C GLU A 254 10.94 8.85 2.07
N HIS A 255 11.37 8.96 3.33
CA HIS A 255 12.23 8.00 4.01
C HIS A 255 11.80 6.56 3.68
N ARG A 256 12.58 5.87 2.83
CA ARG A 256 12.28 4.48 2.45
C ARG A 256 12.90 3.58 3.52
N PHE A 257 12.05 2.83 4.21
CA PHE A 257 12.44 1.71 5.04
C PHE A 257 12.87 0.59 4.09
N ARG A 258 14.18 0.42 3.88
CA ARG A 258 14.72 -0.67 3.08
C ARG A 258 16.06 -1.10 3.63
N GLY A 259 16.30 -2.41 3.66
CA GLY A 259 17.62 -2.98 3.96
C GLY A 259 17.79 -3.43 5.40
N ILE A 260 16.73 -3.43 6.22
CA ILE A 260 16.80 -4.06 7.54
C ILE A 260 17.02 -5.57 7.41
N GLY A 261 16.49 -6.20 6.35
CA GLY A 261 16.78 -7.58 6.01
C GLY A 261 18.26 -7.82 5.76
N ASP A 262 18.93 -6.93 5.03
CA ASP A 262 20.38 -7.00 4.78
C ASP A 262 21.21 -6.74 6.04
N VAL A 263 20.72 -5.89 6.95
CA VAL A 263 21.35 -5.68 8.25
C VAL A 263 21.24 -6.95 9.08
N VAL A 264 20.02 -7.48 9.25
CA VAL A 264 19.78 -8.72 10.01
C VAL A 264 20.59 -9.88 9.42
N ALA A 265 20.61 -10.05 8.09
CA ALA A 265 21.34 -11.12 7.43
C ALA A 265 22.87 -11.03 7.58
N ARG A 266 23.43 -9.84 7.84
CA ARG A 266 24.87 -9.65 8.09
C ARG A 266 25.28 -9.89 9.53
N GLU A 267 24.38 -9.62 10.47
CA GLU A 267 24.65 -9.72 11.91
C GLU A 267 24.44 -11.15 12.46
N ILE A 268 23.64 -11.97 11.78
CA ILE A 268 23.40 -13.39 12.13
C ILE A 268 24.39 -14.34 11.45
#